data_AF-A0A2D1U3Q9-F1
#
_entry.id   AF-A0A2D1U3Q9-F1
#
_cell.length_a   1.000
_cell.length_b   1.000
_cell.length_c   1.000
_cell.angle_alpha   90.00
_cell.angle_beta   90.00
_cell.angle_gamma   90.00
#
_symmetry.space_group_name_H-M   'P 1'
#
loop_
_entity.id
_entity.type
_entity.pdbx_description
1 polymer ?
#
loop_
_entity_poly.entity_id
_entity_poly.type
_entity_poly.pdbx_seq_one_letter_code
_entity_poly.pdbx_strand_id
1 'polypeptide(L)'
;MKKIYALVSLLLLIFLGQTKAQTAKQLEKAYQKKSTVKLKAFFDDWAKDLPPATPEQRSKMSNPVQQAYQVFEAFYNPHDLGGRGGSEFGNKIYEGFNYLIIQDKFKIYQKEKVFYTDEEAKAYAIDSIKKNVERKYHEKWIASIESGDKYFVNAYGPNNRPEWDDKGRTLIDSVTDFRPNIVGTKGTPLYLSDKYKALLDNFLGNKHVPFATGGIMNTAQAKDESADRQKFLQNYIKIFYGHWGGYWQYPSYPTISSIVFDKDLKYVKVYYGMIYEGGEAFLKLENNAWKLLSMKRTWIQ
;
A
#
# COMPACT_ATOMS: atom_id res chain seq x y z
N MET A 1 35.43 -28.73 -8.74
CA MET A 1 34.45 -27.62 -8.88
C MET A 1 33.18 -27.80 -8.03
N LYS A 2 32.39 -28.88 -8.12
CA LYS A 2 31.15 -29.07 -7.32
C LYS A 2 31.31 -28.96 -5.79
N LYS A 3 32.41 -29.43 -5.20
CA LYS A 3 32.68 -29.34 -3.74
C LYS A 3 32.94 -27.91 -3.24
N ILE A 4 33.45 -27.02 -4.09
CA ILE A 4 33.72 -25.61 -3.74
C ILE A 4 32.41 -24.83 -3.68
N TYR A 5 31.48 -25.06 -4.63
CA TYR A 5 30.15 -24.44 -4.61
C TYR A 5 29.33 -24.85 -3.38
N ALA A 6 29.41 -26.11 -2.93
CA ALA A 6 28.72 -26.56 -1.73
C ALA A 6 29.25 -25.88 -0.45
N LEU A 7 30.58 -25.70 -0.34
CA LEU A 7 31.21 -25.03 0.80
C LEU A 7 30.88 -23.52 0.83
N VAL A 8 30.91 -22.86 -0.32
CA VAL A 8 30.55 -21.44 -0.46
C VAL A 8 29.08 -21.21 -0.12
N SER A 9 28.17 -22.06 -0.62
CA SER A 9 26.74 -21.98 -0.26
C SER A 9 26.48 -22.21 1.23
N LEU A 10 27.20 -23.15 1.87
CA LEU A 10 27.08 -23.41 3.31
C LEU A 10 27.58 -22.22 4.15
N LEU A 11 28.71 -21.62 3.77
CA LEU A 11 29.24 -20.42 4.43
C LEU A 11 28.30 -19.22 4.28
N LEU A 12 27.72 -19.00 3.10
CA LEU A 12 26.72 -17.94 2.86
C LEU A 12 25.48 -18.11 3.76
N LEU A 13 24.99 -19.33 3.94
CA LEU A 13 23.86 -19.60 4.84
C LEU A 13 24.20 -19.31 6.31
N ILE A 14 25.42 -19.62 6.76
CA ILE A 14 25.88 -19.32 8.13
C ILE A 14 25.99 -17.81 8.35
N PHE A 15 26.56 -17.07 7.40
CA PHE A 15 26.67 -15.60 7.49
C PHE A 15 25.27 -14.92 7.52
N LEU A 16 24.32 -15.39 6.72
CA LEU A 16 22.94 -14.86 6.72
C LEU A 16 22.19 -15.16 8.03
N GLY A 17 22.49 -16.28 8.70
CA GLY A 17 21.91 -16.61 10.01
C GLY A 17 22.42 -15.72 11.15
N GLN A 18 23.71 -15.40 11.15
CA GLN A 18 24.33 -14.59 12.21
C GLN A 18 23.83 -13.14 12.22
N THR A 19 23.62 -12.55 11.03
CA THR A 19 23.13 -11.16 10.93
C THR A 19 21.70 -11.02 11.47
N LYS A 20 20.80 -11.96 11.13
CA LYS A 20 19.41 -11.96 11.65
C LYS A 20 19.36 -12.02 13.18
N ALA A 21 20.12 -12.94 13.78
CA ALA A 21 20.15 -13.11 15.22
C ALA A 21 20.72 -11.87 15.95
N GLN A 22 21.68 -11.19 15.33
CA GLN A 22 22.25 -9.96 15.88
C GLN A 22 21.26 -8.79 15.86
N THR A 23 20.55 -8.58 14.74
CA THR A 23 19.56 -7.50 14.61
C THR A 23 18.41 -7.66 15.61
N ALA A 24 17.91 -8.89 15.81
CA ALA A 24 16.88 -9.16 16.82
C ALA A 24 17.37 -8.87 18.25
N LYS A 25 18.61 -9.30 18.58
CA LYS A 25 19.24 -9.00 19.88
C LYS A 25 19.45 -7.51 20.11
N GLN A 26 19.75 -6.73 19.06
CA GLN A 26 19.90 -5.28 19.18
C GLN A 26 18.58 -4.62 19.57
N LEU A 27 17.46 -4.98 18.92
CA LEU A 27 16.14 -4.44 19.23
C LEU A 27 15.71 -4.80 20.66
N GLU A 28 15.84 -6.07 21.04
CA GLU A 28 15.50 -6.53 22.39
C GLU A 28 16.33 -5.82 23.46
N LYS A 29 17.65 -5.65 23.24
CA LYS A 29 18.51 -4.88 24.14
C LYS A 29 18.13 -3.41 24.22
N ALA A 30 17.65 -2.80 23.13
CA ALA A 30 17.17 -1.43 23.13
C ALA A 30 15.93 -1.30 24.03
N TYR A 31 14.97 -2.22 23.89
CA TYR A 31 13.75 -2.26 24.67
C TYR A 31 14.01 -2.50 26.17
N GLN A 32 14.78 -3.53 26.52
CA GLN A 32 15.12 -3.85 27.91
C GLN A 32 15.83 -2.69 28.63
N LYS A 33 16.65 -1.92 27.91
CA LYS A 33 17.32 -0.73 28.43
C LYS A 33 16.50 0.56 28.30
N LYS A 34 15.28 0.48 27.75
CA LYS A 34 14.42 1.64 27.41
C LYS A 34 15.18 2.73 26.64
N SER A 35 16.12 2.34 25.77
CA SER A 35 17.08 3.25 25.16
C SER A 35 16.61 3.67 23.76
N THR A 36 16.10 4.90 23.67
CA THR A 36 15.70 5.51 22.40
C THR A 36 16.88 5.70 21.43
N VAL A 37 18.10 5.89 21.95
CA VAL A 37 19.32 5.96 21.14
C VAL A 37 19.63 4.61 20.47
N LYS A 38 19.53 3.50 21.22
CA LYS A 38 19.73 2.15 20.64
C LYS A 38 18.63 1.76 19.68
N LEU A 39 17.39 2.19 19.96
CA LEU A 39 16.27 1.98 19.05
C LEU A 39 16.48 2.75 17.73
N LYS A 40 16.96 4.00 17.80
CA LYS A 40 17.33 4.75 16.60
C LYS A 40 18.40 4.03 15.79
N ALA A 41 19.47 3.58 16.45
CA ALA A 41 20.55 2.86 15.79
C ALA A 41 20.05 1.59 15.07
N PHE A 42 19.10 0.86 15.67
CA PHE A 42 18.44 -0.26 15.00
C PHE A 42 17.75 0.14 13.69
N PHE A 43 17.02 1.26 13.67
CA PHE A 43 16.36 1.75 12.45
C PHE A 43 17.35 2.31 11.43
N ASP A 44 18.39 3.01 11.88
CA ASP A 44 19.49 3.47 11.01
C ASP A 44 20.19 2.27 10.33
N ASP A 45 20.41 1.19 11.07
CA ASP A 45 21.02 -0.04 10.55
C ASP A 45 20.09 -0.76 9.57
N TRP A 46 18.77 -0.78 9.83
CA TRP A 46 17.78 -1.31 8.87
C TRP A 46 17.79 -0.51 7.56
N ALA A 47 17.74 0.82 7.62
CA ALA A 47 17.78 1.65 6.43
C ALA A 47 19.05 1.42 5.57
N LYS A 48 20.18 1.07 6.19
CA LYS A 48 21.43 0.73 5.51
C LYS A 48 21.47 -0.70 4.96
N ASP A 49 20.89 -1.66 5.69
CA ASP A 49 20.86 -3.08 5.29
C ASP A 49 20.08 -3.28 3.99
N LEU A 50 19.00 -2.52 3.79
CA LEU A 50 18.16 -2.57 2.61
C LEU A 50 18.00 -1.15 2.03
N PRO A 51 18.88 -0.72 1.11
CA PRO A 51 18.73 0.57 0.44
C PRO A 51 17.67 0.52 -0.67
N PRO A 52 17.24 1.69 -1.21
CA PRO A 52 16.40 1.74 -2.40
C PRO A 52 17.00 0.95 -3.58
N ALA A 53 16.14 0.46 -4.48
CA ALA A 53 16.58 -0.19 -5.71
C ALA A 53 17.35 0.81 -6.60
N THR A 54 18.54 0.42 -7.06
CA THR A 54 19.37 1.30 -7.90
C THR A 54 18.78 1.45 -9.30
N PRO A 55 19.12 2.51 -10.06
CA PRO A 55 18.71 2.64 -11.46
C PRO A 55 19.05 1.41 -12.31
N GLU A 56 20.22 0.79 -12.10
CA GLU A 56 20.67 -0.41 -12.82
C GLU A 56 19.90 -1.67 -12.41
N GLN A 57 19.45 -1.76 -11.16
CA GLN A 57 18.54 -2.82 -10.72
C GLN A 57 17.17 -2.64 -11.38
N ARG A 58 16.66 -1.40 -11.40
CA ARG A 58 15.35 -1.08 -12.01
C ARG A 58 15.34 -1.28 -13.52
N SER A 59 16.43 -0.93 -14.23
CA SER A 59 16.51 -1.10 -15.68
C SER A 59 16.46 -2.56 -16.14
N LYS A 60 16.71 -3.51 -15.24
CA LYS A 60 16.62 -4.96 -15.49
C LYS A 60 15.22 -5.53 -15.24
N MET A 61 14.32 -4.74 -14.64
CA MET A 61 12.94 -5.15 -14.39
C MET A 61 12.11 -5.03 -15.67
N SER A 62 10.98 -5.73 -15.73
CA SER A 62 10.03 -5.57 -16.83
C SER A 62 9.50 -4.13 -16.88
N ASN A 63 9.08 -3.67 -18.06
CA ASN A 63 8.50 -2.33 -18.20
C ASN A 63 7.30 -2.09 -17.24
N PRO A 64 6.33 -3.02 -17.07
CA PRO A 64 5.25 -2.85 -16.09
C PRO A 64 5.75 -2.65 -14.65
N VAL A 65 6.80 -3.36 -14.24
CA VAL A 65 7.40 -3.19 -12.91
C VAL A 65 8.09 -1.82 -12.79
N GLN A 66 8.84 -1.40 -13.81
CA GLN A 66 9.44 -0.05 -13.81
C GLN A 66 8.38 1.05 -13.69
N GLN A 67 7.28 0.93 -14.45
CA GLN A 67 6.15 1.86 -14.35
C GLN A 67 5.50 1.81 -12.97
N ALA A 68 5.32 0.63 -12.38
CA ALA A 68 4.74 0.48 -11.04
C ALA A 68 5.57 1.17 -9.95
N TYR A 69 6.91 1.16 -10.06
CA TYR A 69 7.78 1.95 -9.18
C TYR A 69 7.49 3.45 -9.31
N GLN A 70 7.43 3.98 -10.53
CA GLN A 70 7.16 5.40 -10.77
C GLN A 70 5.76 5.82 -10.29
N VAL A 71 4.76 4.95 -10.50
CA VAL A 71 3.40 5.16 -10.01
C VAL A 71 3.38 5.28 -8.50
N PHE A 72 4.04 4.36 -7.78
CA PHE A 72 4.12 4.43 -6.32
C PHE A 72 4.83 5.70 -5.87
N GLU A 73 5.95 6.07 -6.49
CA GLU A 73 6.73 7.27 -6.13
C GLU A 73 5.89 8.57 -6.32
N ALA A 74 4.99 8.63 -7.31
CA ALA A 74 4.06 9.75 -7.48
C ALA A 74 2.85 9.71 -6.52
N PHE A 75 2.39 8.50 -6.18
CA PHE A 75 1.21 8.24 -5.36
C PHE A 75 1.48 8.33 -3.85
N TYR A 76 2.67 7.94 -3.40
CA TYR A 76 2.94 7.72 -1.99
C TYR A 76 3.39 9.01 -1.29
N ASN A 77 2.56 9.51 -0.37
CA ASN A 77 2.98 10.55 0.58
C ASN A 77 2.22 10.41 1.92
N PRO A 78 2.82 9.77 2.95
CA PRO A 78 2.20 9.61 4.26
C PRO A 78 2.02 10.93 5.02
N HIS A 79 2.71 12.01 4.61
CA HIS A 79 2.63 13.33 5.24
C HIS A 79 1.61 14.27 4.58
N ASP A 80 1.00 13.85 3.47
CA ASP A 80 -0.03 14.61 2.76
C ASP A 80 -1.24 13.73 2.45
N LEU A 81 -1.84 13.18 3.51
CA LEU A 81 -3.06 12.39 3.38
C LEU A 81 -4.27 13.28 3.03
N GLY A 82 -4.27 14.53 3.48
CA GLY A 82 -5.34 15.49 3.21
C GLY A 82 -5.50 15.80 1.72
N GLY A 83 -4.40 16.01 0.99
CA GLY A 83 -4.42 16.15 -0.46
C GLY A 83 -4.73 14.86 -1.23
N ARG A 84 -4.87 13.72 -0.51
CA ARG A 84 -4.95 12.36 -1.05
C ARG A 84 -6.22 11.62 -0.59
N GLY A 85 -7.31 12.35 -0.39
CA GLY A 85 -8.62 11.76 -0.05
C GLY A 85 -8.86 11.57 1.45
N GLY A 86 -7.88 11.89 2.29
CA GLY A 86 -7.99 11.89 3.75
C GLY A 86 -7.93 10.51 4.41
N SER A 87 -7.98 10.51 5.74
CA SER A 87 -8.08 9.29 6.57
C SER A 87 -9.00 9.50 7.77
N GLU A 88 -9.76 8.48 8.15
CA GLU A 88 -10.55 8.49 9.41
C GLU A 88 -9.69 8.57 10.66
N PHE A 89 -8.42 8.20 10.54
CA PHE A 89 -7.44 8.28 11.63
C PHE A 89 -6.76 9.65 11.70
N GLY A 90 -7.11 10.55 10.78
CA GLY A 90 -6.59 11.91 10.68
C GLY A 90 -5.48 12.04 9.64
N ASN A 91 -5.36 13.24 9.06
CA ASN A 91 -4.44 13.49 7.95
C ASN A 91 -2.97 13.67 8.39
N LYS A 92 -2.71 13.60 9.70
CA LYS A 92 -1.43 13.93 10.34
C LYS A 92 -0.82 12.76 11.11
N ILE A 93 -1.33 11.55 10.90
CA ILE A 93 -0.93 10.35 11.65
C ILE A 93 0.57 10.02 11.57
N TYR A 94 1.28 10.54 10.56
CA TYR A 94 2.71 10.35 10.37
C TYR A 94 3.59 11.59 10.68
N GLU A 95 3.02 12.77 10.97
CA GLU A 95 3.80 14.03 11.13
C GLU A 95 4.95 13.96 12.16
N GLY A 96 4.82 13.11 13.19
CA GLY A 96 5.81 12.96 14.25
C GLY A 96 6.81 11.82 14.05
N PHE A 97 6.77 11.08 12.93
CA PHE A 97 7.55 9.86 12.74
C PHE A 97 8.68 10.05 11.72
N ASN A 98 9.89 9.68 12.11
CA ASN A 98 11.10 9.90 11.33
C ASN A 98 11.46 8.73 10.41
N TYR A 99 10.77 7.60 10.56
CA TYR A 99 10.95 6.42 9.71
C TYR A 99 9.61 5.93 9.17
N LEU A 100 9.62 5.50 7.92
CA LEU A 100 8.43 5.09 7.19
C LEU A 100 8.62 3.67 6.69
N ILE A 101 7.76 2.74 7.13
CA ILE A 101 7.85 1.36 6.68
C ILE A 101 7.17 1.23 5.33
N ILE A 102 7.90 0.78 4.32
CA ILE A 102 7.40 0.59 2.95
C ILE A 102 7.08 -0.90 2.76
N GLN A 103 5.92 -1.19 2.15
CA GLN A 103 5.54 -2.56 1.79
C GLN A 103 6.54 -3.22 0.84
N ASP A 104 6.52 -4.55 0.75
CA ASP A 104 7.47 -5.38 0.00
C ASP A 104 6.99 -5.82 -1.38
N LYS A 105 5.68 -5.95 -1.57
CA LYS A 105 5.12 -6.53 -2.80
C LYS A 105 3.70 -6.07 -3.09
N PHE A 106 3.32 -6.18 -4.35
CA PHE A 106 1.96 -6.04 -4.84
C PHE A 106 1.85 -6.59 -6.27
N LYS A 107 0.62 -6.79 -6.74
CA LYS A 107 0.34 -7.37 -8.06
C LYS A 107 0.13 -6.29 -9.12
N ILE A 108 0.53 -6.58 -10.36
CA ILE A 108 0.31 -5.71 -11.52
C ILE A 108 -0.61 -6.40 -12.50
N TYR A 109 -1.69 -5.72 -12.83
CA TYR A 109 -2.68 -6.14 -13.80
C TYR A 109 -2.72 -5.19 -14.99
N GLN A 110 -3.33 -5.67 -16.07
CA GLN A 110 -3.65 -4.86 -17.24
C GLN A 110 -5.12 -5.07 -17.62
N LYS A 111 -5.76 -4.01 -18.14
CA LYS A 111 -7.12 -4.01 -18.67
C LYS A 111 -7.16 -3.17 -19.93
N GLU A 112 -8.13 -3.39 -20.81
CA GLU A 112 -8.27 -2.57 -22.03
C GLU A 112 -8.37 -1.07 -21.72
N LYS A 113 -9.15 -0.70 -20.68
CA LYS A 113 -9.28 0.68 -20.22
C LYS A 113 -9.54 0.72 -18.72
N VAL A 114 -8.90 1.66 -18.02
CA VAL A 114 -9.07 1.86 -16.57
C VAL A 114 -9.64 3.21 -16.20
N PHE A 115 -9.50 4.23 -17.05
CA PHE A 115 -9.96 5.59 -16.79
C PHE A 115 -10.95 6.05 -17.87
N TYR A 116 -12.01 6.73 -17.45
CA TYR A 116 -13.03 7.31 -18.31
C TYR A 116 -13.17 8.78 -17.92
N THR A 117 -13.11 9.66 -18.90
CA THR A 117 -13.47 11.08 -18.73
C THR A 117 -14.95 11.22 -18.37
N ASP A 118 -15.36 12.40 -17.89
CA ASP A 118 -16.76 12.65 -17.55
C ASP A 118 -17.68 12.45 -18.76
N GLU A 119 -17.25 12.88 -19.95
CA GLU A 119 -17.96 12.70 -21.22
C GLU A 119 -18.09 11.22 -21.60
N GLU A 120 -16.99 10.46 -21.50
CA GLU A 120 -17.01 9.02 -21.79
C GLU A 120 -17.86 8.25 -20.79
N ALA A 121 -17.81 8.60 -19.51
CA ALA A 121 -18.63 7.98 -18.47
C ALA A 121 -20.13 8.26 -18.69
N LYS A 122 -20.50 9.48 -19.12
CA LYS A 122 -21.87 9.83 -19.51
C LYS A 122 -22.34 9.01 -20.71
N ALA A 123 -21.53 8.95 -21.78
CA ALA A 123 -21.86 8.20 -22.98
C ALA A 123 -22.06 6.71 -22.66
N TYR A 124 -21.17 6.13 -21.85
CA TYR A 124 -21.29 4.75 -21.38
C TYR A 124 -22.58 4.53 -20.57
N ALA A 125 -22.89 5.43 -19.63
CA ALA A 125 -24.09 5.30 -18.80
C ALA A 125 -25.37 5.35 -19.65
N ILE A 126 -25.43 6.22 -20.65
CA ILE A 126 -26.56 6.30 -21.59
C ILE A 126 -26.71 4.99 -22.38
N ASP A 127 -25.61 4.43 -22.90
CA ASP A 127 -25.65 3.13 -23.61
C ASP A 127 -26.12 1.98 -22.70
N SER A 128 -25.59 1.94 -21.48
CA SER A 128 -25.96 0.97 -20.46
C SER A 128 -27.43 1.04 -20.06
N ILE A 129 -28.01 2.25 -19.93
CA ILE A 129 -29.44 2.46 -19.70
C ILE A 129 -30.26 1.93 -20.88
N LYS A 130 -29.90 2.31 -22.11
CA LYS A 130 -30.61 1.86 -23.32
C LYS A 130 -30.65 0.33 -23.44
N LYS A 131 -29.55 -0.34 -23.05
CA LYS A 131 -29.40 -1.79 -23.14
C LYS A 131 -30.08 -2.57 -22.02
N ASN A 132 -30.04 -2.06 -20.78
CA ASN A 132 -30.35 -2.86 -19.59
C ASN A 132 -31.57 -2.37 -18.79
N VAL A 133 -32.17 -1.24 -19.15
CA VAL A 133 -33.29 -0.64 -18.41
C VAL A 133 -34.55 -0.67 -19.27
N GLU A 134 -35.72 -0.83 -18.65
CA GLU A 134 -37.00 -0.73 -19.35
C GLU A 134 -37.16 0.62 -20.07
N ARG A 135 -37.65 0.55 -21.32
CA ARG A 135 -37.75 1.71 -22.23
C ARG A 135 -38.50 2.91 -21.64
N LYS A 136 -39.51 2.68 -20.79
CA LYS A 136 -40.31 3.74 -20.16
C LYS A 136 -39.49 4.68 -19.26
N TYR A 137 -38.28 4.28 -18.86
CA TYR A 137 -37.39 5.11 -18.05
C TYR A 137 -36.29 5.84 -18.86
N HIS A 138 -36.09 5.51 -20.13
CA HIS A 138 -34.95 6.00 -20.91
C HIS A 138 -34.90 7.52 -21.00
N GLU A 139 -35.98 8.16 -21.46
CA GLU A 139 -36.01 9.61 -21.67
C GLU A 139 -35.70 10.38 -20.38
N LYS A 140 -36.40 10.05 -19.29
CA LYS A 140 -36.22 10.72 -18.00
C LYS A 140 -34.79 10.57 -17.48
N TRP A 141 -34.23 9.36 -17.51
CA TRP A 141 -32.91 9.10 -16.92
C TRP A 141 -31.77 9.66 -17.78
N ILE A 142 -31.90 9.61 -19.10
CA ILE A 142 -30.95 10.22 -20.02
C ILE A 142 -30.95 11.74 -19.86
N ALA A 143 -32.14 12.37 -19.80
CA ALA A 143 -32.25 13.82 -19.55
C ALA A 143 -31.61 14.22 -18.20
N SER A 144 -31.73 13.39 -17.15
CA SER A 144 -31.02 13.62 -15.89
C SER A 144 -29.49 13.60 -16.08
N ILE A 145 -28.93 12.62 -16.81
CA ILE A 145 -27.49 12.59 -17.12
C ILE A 145 -27.05 13.84 -17.88
N GLU A 146 -27.81 14.24 -18.90
CA GLU A 146 -27.50 15.39 -19.77
C GLU A 146 -27.56 16.73 -19.01
N SER A 147 -28.47 16.85 -18.05
CA SER A 147 -28.56 18.01 -17.14
C SER A 147 -27.48 18.03 -16.05
N GLY A 148 -26.62 17.01 -15.98
CA GLY A 148 -25.46 16.96 -15.09
C GLY A 148 -25.68 16.17 -13.80
N ASP A 149 -26.81 15.47 -13.65
CA ASP A 149 -27.04 14.58 -12.52
C ASP A 149 -26.08 13.38 -12.56
N LYS A 150 -25.22 13.29 -11.55
CA LYS A 150 -24.22 12.23 -11.42
C LYS A 150 -24.82 10.92 -10.90
N TYR A 151 -26.05 10.90 -10.39
CA TYR A 151 -26.67 9.68 -9.85
C TYR A 151 -26.69 8.55 -10.89
N PHE A 152 -27.20 8.82 -12.09
CA PHE A 152 -27.29 7.81 -13.14
C PHE A 152 -25.95 7.50 -13.80
N VAL A 153 -25.04 8.48 -13.90
CA VAL A 153 -23.66 8.23 -14.33
C VAL A 153 -22.96 7.30 -13.34
N ASN A 154 -23.16 7.49 -12.04
CA ASN A 154 -22.65 6.58 -11.04
C ASN A 154 -23.34 5.22 -11.16
N ALA A 155 -24.66 5.14 -11.16
CA ALA A 155 -25.37 3.84 -11.18
C ALA A 155 -25.12 3.00 -12.44
N TYR A 156 -24.99 3.63 -13.61
CA TYR A 156 -24.91 2.95 -14.91
C TYR A 156 -23.59 3.13 -15.65
N GLY A 157 -22.69 3.97 -15.13
CA GLY A 157 -21.37 4.22 -15.70
C GLY A 157 -20.36 3.09 -15.46
N PRO A 158 -19.15 3.23 -16.01
CA PRO A 158 -18.15 2.18 -15.99
C PRO A 158 -17.52 1.94 -14.59
N ASN A 159 -17.70 2.88 -13.65
CA ASN A 159 -16.94 2.94 -12.40
C ASN A 159 -17.66 2.37 -11.16
N ASN A 160 -18.93 1.92 -11.26
CA ASN A 160 -19.75 1.60 -10.07
C ASN A 160 -20.35 0.20 -10.08
N ARG A 161 -19.78 -0.74 -10.83
CA ARG A 161 -20.16 -2.15 -10.76
C ARG A 161 -18.99 -2.94 -10.16
N PRO A 162 -19.00 -3.22 -8.83
CA PRO A 162 -17.96 -4.01 -8.16
C PRO A 162 -17.71 -5.37 -8.84
N GLU A 163 -18.78 -6.01 -9.33
CA GLU A 163 -18.72 -7.28 -10.07
C GLU A 163 -17.98 -7.20 -11.42
N TRP A 164 -17.63 -6.00 -11.90
CA TRP A 164 -17.01 -5.72 -13.20
C TRP A 164 -15.62 -5.11 -13.09
N ASP A 165 -15.23 -4.69 -11.89
CA ASP A 165 -13.93 -4.05 -11.65
C ASP A 165 -12.80 -5.08 -11.80
N ASP A 166 -13.06 -6.31 -11.33
CA ASP A 166 -12.17 -7.47 -11.51
C ASP A 166 -12.35 -8.18 -12.85
N LYS A 167 -13.47 -7.96 -13.57
CA LYS A 167 -13.68 -8.58 -14.88
C LYS A 167 -12.80 -7.94 -15.94
N GLY A 168 -12.09 -8.78 -16.69
CA GLY A 168 -11.29 -8.37 -17.82
C GLY A 168 -9.93 -7.76 -17.46
N ARG A 169 -9.51 -7.80 -16.18
CA ARG A 169 -8.11 -7.54 -15.82
C ARG A 169 -7.31 -8.85 -15.90
N THR A 170 -6.13 -8.79 -16.49
CA THR A 170 -5.19 -9.93 -16.57
C THR A 170 -3.99 -9.64 -15.70
N LEU A 171 -3.56 -10.59 -14.88
CA LEU A 171 -2.29 -10.49 -14.14
C LEU A 171 -1.15 -10.54 -15.15
N ILE A 172 -0.35 -9.48 -15.24
CA ILE A 172 0.76 -9.40 -16.18
C ILE A 172 2.12 -9.48 -15.48
N ASP A 173 2.19 -9.10 -14.20
CA ASP A 173 3.42 -9.16 -13.43
C ASP A 173 3.13 -9.06 -11.91
N SER A 174 4.18 -9.15 -11.10
CA SER A 174 4.14 -8.86 -9.67
C SER A 174 5.43 -8.20 -9.22
N VAL A 175 5.31 -7.16 -8.41
CA VAL A 175 6.46 -6.54 -7.78
C VAL A 175 6.84 -7.37 -6.57
N THR A 176 8.08 -7.81 -6.53
CA THR A 176 8.71 -8.46 -5.37
C THR A 176 9.98 -7.70 -5.01
N ASP A 177 10.37 -7.72 -3.73
CA ASP A 177 11.49 -6.91 -3.22
C ASP A 177 11.33 -5.40 -3.54
N PHE A 178 10.14 -4.86 -3.25
CA PHE A 178 9.78 -3.49 -3.57
C PHE A 178 10.56 -2.48 -2.73
N ARG A 179 11.49 -1.78 -3.38
CA ARG A 179 12.36 -0.79 -2.71
C ARG A 179 12.37 0.56 -3.46
N PRO A 180 11.21 1.24 -3.56
CA PRO A 180 11.08 2.49 -4.32
C PRO A 180 11.93 3.62 -3.73
N ASN A 181 12.34 4.56 -4.57
CA ASN A 181 13.04 5.75 -4.12
C ASN A 181 12.02 6.83 -3.73
N ILE A 182 11.70 6.95 -2.45
CA ILE A 182 10.70 7.91 -2.00
C ILE A 182 11.32 9.29 -1.84
N VAL A 183 11.08 10.13 -2.84
CA VAL A 183 11.49 11.53 -2.86
C VAL A 183 10.28 12.39 -2.48
N GLY A 184 10.49 13.41 -1.65
CA GLY A 184 9.45 14.39 -1.30
C GLY A 184 8.59 14.08 -0.08
N THR A 185 8.82 12.96 0.61
CA THR A 185 8.31 12.74 1.97
C THR A 185 9.38 13.09 3.01
N LYS A 186 8.95 13.51 4.21
CA LYS A 186 9.84 13.57 5.36
C LYS A 186 10.07 12.14 5.90
N GLY A 187 11.24 11.90 6.47
CA GLY A 187 11.57 10.61 7.10
C GLY A 187 12.35 9.63 6.21
N THR A 188 12.89 8.60 6.85
CA THR A 188 13.75 7.59 6.24
C THR A 188 12.95 6.34 5.89
N PRO A 189 12.97 5.87 4.62
CA PRO A 189 12.26 4.65 4.25
C PRO A 189 12.90 3.40 4.87
N LEU A 190 12.07 2.48 5.34
CA LEU A 190 12.43 1.17 5.87
C LEU A 190 11.68 0.10 5.07
N TYR A 191 12.37 -0.66 4.23
CA TYR A 191 11.70 -1.64 3.38
C TYR A 191 11.42 -2.95 4.13
N LEU A 192 10.15 -3.36 4.15
CA LEU A 192 9.64 -4.46 4.96
C LEU A 192 9.89 -5.83 4.32
N SER A 193 11.13 -6.27 4.23
CA SER A 193 11.41 -7.65 3.82
C SER A 193 10.86 -8.68 4.82
N ASP A 194 10.72 -9.94 4.38
CA ASP A 194 10.30 -11.05 5.25
C ASP A 194 11.18 -11.18 6.51
N LYS A 195 12.48 -10.85 6.40
CA LYS A 195 13.42 -10.79 7.52
C LYS A 195 12.94 -9.82 8.61
N TYR A 196 12.62 -8.59 8.22
CA TYR A 196 12.22 -7.55 9.18
C TYR A 196 10.79 -7.75 9.67
N LYS A 197 9.89 -8.25 8.81
CA LYS A 197 8.55 -8.64 9.23
C LYS A 197 8.60 -9.70 10.34
N ALA A 198 9.33 -10.79 10.13
CA ALA A 198 9.45 -11.86 11.13
C ALA A 198 10.12 -11.37 12.42
N LEU A 199 11.12 -10.49 12.32
CA LEU A 199 11.75 -9.87 13.48
C LEU A 199 10.75 -9.03 14.28
N LEU A 200 9.96 -8.19 13.62
CA LEU A 200 8.94 -7.36 14.28
C LEU A 200 7.81 -8.21 14.87
N ASP A 201 7.34 -9.24 14.16
CA ASP A 201 6.32 -10.17 14.67
C ASP A 201 6.80 -10.84 15.97
N ASN A 202 8.04 -11.34 15.99
CA ASN A 202 8.64 -11.98 17.16
C ASN A 202 8.88 -10.98 18.31
N PHE A 203 9.31 -9.76 17.99
CA PHE A 203 9.51 -8.73 18.99
C PHE A 203 8.17 -8.32 19.60
N LEU A 204 7.17 -7.97 18.81
CA LEU A 204 5.90 -7.46 19.33
C LEU A 204 5.05 -8.53 20.04
N GLY A 205 5.19 -9.80 19.65
CA GLY A 205 4.28 -10.85 20.10
C GLY A 205 2.86 -10.64 19.57
N ASN A 206 1.87 -11.31 20.17
CA ASN A 206 0.49 -11.31 19.66
C ASN A 206 -0.56 -11.23 20.78
N LYS A 207 -0.20 -10.73 21.97
CA LYS A 207 -1.14 -10.64 23.09
C LYS A 207 -2.06 -9.44 22.86
N HIS A 208 -3.37 -9.67 22.92
CA HIS A 208 -4.34 -8.63 22.59
C HIS A 208 -5.66 -8.77 23.34
N VAL A 209 -6.37 -7.65 23.39
CA VAL A 209 -7.80 -7.57 23.64
C VAL A 209 -8.52 -7.95 22.34
N PRO A 210 -9.43 -8.94 22.34
CA PRO A 210 -10.20 -9.33 21.16
C PRO A 210 -11.04 -8.17 20.62
N PHE A 211 -11.34 -8.25 19.32
CA PHE A 211 -12.34 -7.41 18.68
C PHE A 211 -13.67 -7.42 19.46
N ALA A 212 -14.40 -6.31 19.42
CA ALA A 212 -15.67 -6.07 20.09
C ALA A 212 -15.64 -6.09 21.64
N THR A 213 -14.46 -6.16 22.26
CA THR A 213 -14.38 -6.05 23.73
C THR A 213 -14.77 -4.65 24.17
N GLY A 214 -15.81 -4.53 24.98
CA GLY A 214 -16.34 -3.23 25.45
C GLY A 214 -17.19 -2.47 24.42
N GLY A 215 -17.55 -3.11 23.29
CA GLY A 215 -18.47 -2.54 22.29
C GLY A 215 -18.20 -3.08 20.88
N ILE A 216 -19.24 -3.32 20.09
CA ILE A 216 -19.15 -3.95 18.75
C ILE A 216 -18.28 -3.17 17.73
N MET A 217 -18.04 -1.88 18.00
CA MET A 217 -17.21 -1.02 17.15
C MET A 217 -15.74 -0.97 17.59
N ASN A 218 -15.37 -1.63 18.69
CA ASN A 218 -14.00 -1.59 19.20
C ASN A 218 -13.13 -2.58 18.45
N THR A 219 -12.08 -2.07 17.80
CA THR A 219 -11.08 -2.91 17.14
C THR A 219 -10.25 -3.67 18.17
N ALA A 220 -9.61 -4.76 17.75
CA ALA A 220 -8.63 -5.43 18.59
C ALA A 220 -7.47 -4.47 18.94
N GLN A 221 -6.89 -4.65 20.13
CA GLN A 221 -5.81 -3.81 20.63
C GLN A 221 -4.72 -4.67 21.26
N ALA A 222 -3.46 -4.33 21.03
CA ALA A 222 -2.35 -4.96 21.73
C ALA A 222 -2.51 -4.81 23.24
N LYS A 223 -2.06 -5.82 24.00
CA LYS A 223 -2.21 -5.87 25.46
C LYS A 223 -0.92 -6.27 26.16
N ASP A 224 -0.73 -5.75 27.37
CA ASP A 224 0.42 -6.02 28.25
C ASP A 224 1.75 -5.77 27.50
N GLU A 225 2.67 -6.73 27.55
CA GLU A 225 3.99 -6.64 26.91
C GLU A 225 3.92 -6.28 25.41
N SER A 226 2.91 -6.75 24.67
CA SER A 226 2.73 -6.39 23.26
C SER A 226 2.41 -4.89 23.08
N ALA A 227 1.63 -4.31 24.00
CA ALA A 227 1.32 -2.88 23.99
C ALA A 227 2.56 -2.04 24.39
N ASP A 228 3.33 -2.49 25.38
CA ASP A 228 4.54 -1.80 25.82
C ASP A 228 5.62 -1.78 24.73
N ARG A 229 5.80 -2.91 24.03
CA ARG A 229 6.70 -3.00 22.87
C ARG A 229 6.22 -2.16 21.69
N GLN A 230 4.92 -2.14 21.42
CA GLN A 230 4.34 -1.24 20.41
C GLN A 230 4.65 0.22 20.74
N LYS A 231 4.38 0.65 21.98
CA LYS A 231 4.64 2.01 22.45
C LYS A 231 6.13 2.36 22.36
N PHE A 232 7.02 1.40 22.64
CA PHE A 232 8.45 1.59 22.49
C PHE A 232 8.85 1.85 21.03
N LEU A 233 8.38 1.04 20.07
CA LEU A 233 8.65 1.28 18.64
C LEU A 233 8.06 2.61 18.15
N GLN A 234 6.93 3.04 18.72
CA GLN A 234 6.26 4.30 18.41
C GLN A 234 7.01 5.57 18.83
N ASN A 235 8.24 5.45 19.33
CA ASN A 235 9.16 6.58 19.39
C ASN A 235 9.72 6.99 18.02
N TYR A 236 9.66 6.12 17.00
CA TYR A 236 10.29 6.36 15.70
C TYR A 236 9.47 5.94 14.48
N ILE A 237 8.60 4.92 14.61
CA ILE A 237 7.71 4.44 13.55
C ILE A 237 6.26 4.41 14.01
N LYS A 238 5.30 4.59 13.10
CA LYS A 238 3.89 4.34 13.40
C LYS A 238 3.51 2.93 12.98
N ILE A 239 2.95 2.16 13.90
CA ILE A 239 2.42 0.81 13.65
C ILE A 239 1.03 0.66 14.27
N PHE A 240 0.19 -0.13 13.62
CA PHE A 240 -1.18 -0.40 14.06
C PHE A 240 -1.34 -1.88 14.37
N TYR A 241 -2.20 -2.20 15.34
CA TYR A 241 -2.65 -3.58 15.53
C TYR A 241 -3.68 -3.92 14.44
N GLY A 242 -3.83 -5.19 14.09
CA GLY A 242 -4.83 -5.61 13.11
C GLY A 242 -6.25 -5.43 13.62
N HIS A 243 -7.17 -5.01 12.76
CA HIS A 243 -8.58 -4.72 13.10
C HIS A 243 -9.25 -5.86 13.89
N TRP A 244 -9.12 -7.08 13.36
CA TRP A 244 -9.71 -8.32 13.91
C TRP A 244 -8.80 -9.01 14.94
N GLY A 245 -7.60 -8.47 15.16
CA GLY A 245 -6.57 -9.08 16.00
C GLY A 245 -5.78 -10.19 15.33
N GLY A 246 -4.74 -10.66 16.02
CA GLY A 246 -3.89 -11.76 15.56
C GLY A 246 -2.76 -11.38 14.61
N TYR A 247 -2.64 -10.11 14.21
CA TYR A 247 -1.59 -9.61 13.31
C TYR A 247 -1.29 -8.12 13.54
N TRP A 248 -0.18 -7.66 12.97
CA TRP A 248 0.25 -6.26 12.99
C TRP A 248 0.21 -5.65 11.59
N GLN A 249 -0.09 -4.36 11.53
CA GLN A 249 0.01 -3.55 10.34
C GLN A 249 1.25 -2.66 10.43
N TYR A 250 2.28 -3.04 9.68
CA TYR A 250 3.57 -2.36 9.69
C TYR A 250 3.69 -1.20 8.72
N PRO A 251 3.22 -1.29 7.46
CA PRO A 251 3.49 -0.25 6.48
C PRO A 251 2.94 1.11 6.90
N SER A 252 3.71 2.15 6.64
CA SER A 252 3.27 3.53 6.71
C SER A 252 2.41 3.82 5.49
N TYR A 253 1.12 4.06 5.73
CA TYR A 253 0.08 4.22 4.73
C TYR A 253 0.20 5.51 3.89
N PRO A 254 -0.23 5.52 2.62
CA PRO A 254 -1.01 4.47 1.94
C PRO A 254 -0.17 3.26 1.48
N THR A 255 -0.79 2.08 1.47
CA THR A 255 -0.25 0.88 0.81
C THR A 255 -0.95 0.64 -0.52
N ILE A 256 -0.31 -0.04 -1.46
CA ILE A 256 -0.91 -0.51 -2.72
C ILE A 256 -1.21 -2.00 -2.60
N SER A 257 -2.47 -2.40 -2.75
CA SER A 257 -2.81 -3.82 -2.88
C SER A 257 -2.54 -4.33 -4.30
N SER A 258 -2.86 -3.51 -5.30
CA SER A 258 -2.59 -3.79 -6.70
C SER A 258 -2.63 -2.55 -7.58
N ILE A 259 -2.01 -2.67 -8.75
CA ILE A 259 -2.03 -1.66 -9.81
C ILE A 259 -2.66 -2.29 -11.06
N VAL A 260 -3.52 -1.54 -11.75
CA VAL A 260 -4.10 -1.93 -13.04
C VAL A 260 -3.76 -0.86 -14.07
N PHE A 261 -2.90 -1.21 -15.02
CA PHE A 261 -2.64 -0.35 -16.17
C PHE A 261 -3.72 -0.52 -17.23
N ASP A 262 -4.00 0.52 -18.00
CA ASP A 262 -4.62 0.33 -19.30
C ASP A 262 -3.64 -0.34 -20.28
N LYS A 263 -4.18 -0.77 -21.42
CA LYS A 263 -3.41 -1.46 -22.47
C LYS A 263 -2.24 -0.63 -23.00
N ASP A 264 -2.45 0.69 -23.09
CA ASP A 264 -1.52 1.63 -23.70
C ASP A 264 -0.53 2.23 -22.68
N LEU A 265 -0.59 1.82 -21.41
CA LEU A 265 0.20 2.39 -20.29
C LEU A 265 0.06 3.91 -20.16
N LYS A 266 -1.11 4.45 -20.50
CA LYS A 266 -1.41 5.89 -20.42
C LYS A 266 -2.09 6.24 -19.10
N TYR A 267 -2.95 5.36 -18.61
CA TYR A 267 -3.65 5.51 -17.35
C TYR A 267 -3.43 4.31 -16.45
N VAL A 268 -3.52 4.56 -15.15
CA VAL A 268 -3.38 3.52 -14.15
C VAL A 268 -4.39 3.73 -13.04
N LYS A 269 -4.99 2.63 -12.59
CA LYS A 269 -5.81 2.56 -11.38
C LYS A 269 -5.00 1.87 -10.28
N VAL A 270 -4.88 2.53 -9.14
CA VAL A 270 -4.20 2.02 -7.95
C VAL A 270 -5.25 1.67 -6.92
N TYR A 271 -5.29 0.42 -6.48
CA TYR A 271 -6.05 0.03 -5.30
C TYR A 271 -5.16 0.18 -4.08
N TYR A 272 -5.60 0.98 -3.12
CA TYR A 272 -4.81 1.31 -1.95
C TYR A 272 -5.52 0.99 -0.64
N GLY A 273 -4.72 0.76 0.39
CA GLY A 273 -5.14 0.59 1.77
C GLY A 273 -4.62 1.71 2.68
N MET A 274 -5.35 1.94 3.76
CA MET A 274 -5.15 2.96 4.78
C MET A 274 -5.65 2.40 6.13
N ILE A 275 -4.83 1.74 6.92
CA ILE A 275 -5.23 1.17 8.23
C ILE A 275 -6.42 0.19 8.11
N TYR A 276 -7.65 0.66 8.31
CA TYR A 276 -8.91 -0.10 8.16
C TYR A 276 -9.83 0.49 7.09
N GLU A 277 -9.31 1.36 6.24
CA GLU A 277 -10.02 1.93 5.10
C GLU A 277 -9.17 1.80 3.84
N GLY A 278 -9.72 2.18 2.70
CA GLY A 278 -8.94 2.27 1.48
C GLY A 278 -9.77 2.71 0.29
N GLY A 279 -9.18 2.60 -0.88
CA GLY A 279 -9.92 2.90 -2.09
C GLY A 279 -9.09 2.88 -3.34
N GLU A 280 -9.34 3.88 -4.19
CA GLU A 280 -8.87 3.89 -5.57
C GLU A 280 -8.25 5.24 -5.91
N ALA A 281 -7.11 5.21 -6.59
CA ALA A 281 -6.50 6.38 -7.19
C ALA A 281 -6.30 6.17 -8.69
N PHE A 282 -6.42 7.25 -9.46
CA PHE A 282 -6.15 7.26 -10.89
C PHE A 282 -4.96 8.16 -11.17
N LEU A 283 -4.01 7.66 -11.96
CA LEU A 283 -2.90 8.45 -12.45
C LEU A 283 -2.84 8.39 -13.97
N LYS A 284 -2.22 9.42 -14.56
CA LYS A 284 -1.97 9.52 -16.01
C LYS A 284 -0.49 9.74 -16.25
N LEU A 285 0.05 9.06 -17.25
CA LEU A 285 1.41 9.29 -17.72
C LEU A 285 1.42 10.53 -18.63
N GLU A 286 2.16 11.55 -18.22
CA GLU A 286 2.35 12.79 -18.97
C GLU A 286 3.82 13.20 -18.93
N ASN A 287 4.43 13.45 -20.10
CA ASN A 287 5.84 13.85 -20.20
C ASN A 287 6.79 12.91 -19.42
N ASN A 288 6.58 11.59 -19.55
CA ASN A 288 7.31 10.53 -18.84
C ASN A 288 7.21 10.58 -17.30
N ALA A 289 6.20 11.24 -16.75
CA ALA A 289 5.93 11.25 -15.31
C ALA A 289 4.47 10.91 -15.02
N TRP A 290 4.22 10.08 -14.01
CA TRP A 290 2.88 9.79 -13.54
C TRP A 290 2.36 10.96 -12.70
N LYS A 291 1.16 11.43 -13.02
CA LYS A 291 0.46 12.48 -12.27
C LYS A 291 -0.84 11.96 -11.69
N LEU A 292 -1.06 12.24 -10.41
CA LEU A 292 -2.30 11.90 -9.73
C LEU A 292 -3.45 12.74 -10.31
N LEU A 293 -4.48 12.07 -10.83
CA LEU A 293 -5.71 12.70 -11.31
C LEU A 293 -6.75 12.79 -10.21
N SER A 294 -6.95 11.68 -9.49
CA SER A 294 -7.92 11.59 -8.41
C SER A 294 -7.55 10.48 -7.43
N MET A 295 -8.03 10.61 -6.20
CA MET A 295 -7.91 9.61 -5.15
C MET A 295 -9.17 9.67 -4.30
N LYS A 296 -9.85 8.54 -4.14
CA LYS A 296 -11.09 8.43 -3.38
C LYS A 296 -11.05 7.23 -2.46
N ARG A 297 -11.48 7.44 -1.22
CA ARG A 297 -11.82 6.34 -0.31
C ARG A 297 -13.11 5.67 -0.80
N THR A 298 -13.09 4.36 -0.95
CA THR A 298 -14.24 3.58 -1.45
C THR A 298 -14.72 2.50 -0.50
N TRP A 299 -13.95 2.19 0.55
CA TRP A 299 -14.35 1.20 1.55
C TRP A 299 -13.74 1.51 2.92
N ILE A 300 -14.42 1.01 3.96
CA ILE A 300 -14.03 0.99 5.37
C ILE A 300 -14.35 -0.44 5.87
N GLN A 301 -13.47 -0.98 6.72
CA GLN A 301 -13.56 -2.30 7.32
C GLN A 301 -14.21 -2.26 8.69
#